data_AF-A0A257LXU2-F1
#
_entry.id   AF-A0A257LXU2-F1
#
_cell.length_a   1.000
_cell.length_b   1.000
_cell.length_c   1.000
_cell.angle_alpha   90.00
_cell.angle_beta   90.00
_cell.angle_gamma   90.00
#
_symmetry.space_group_name_H-M   'P 1'
#
loop_
_entity.id
_entity.type
_entity.pdbx_description
1 polymer ?
#
loop_
_entity_poly.entity_id
_entity_poly.type
_entity_poly.pdbx_seq_one_letter_code
_entity_poly.pdbx_strand_id
1 'polypeptide(L)'
;MEATFDWDDVGSWLSVAKYLEVSGDENRTNQPVTEIGSRNNVVFNARKGCRVALLGVNDLIVVQTEDGLLIANRHQADDIKKIVDLLPKELL
;
A
#
# COMPACT_ATOMS: atom_id res chain seq x y z
N MET A 1 -8.85 -18.74 7.79
CA MET A 1 -7.42 -18.54 7.50
C MET A 1 -7.22 -17.04 7.49
N GLU A 2 -6.65 -16.48 8.54
CA GLU A 2 -6.20 -15.09 8.51
C GLU A 2 -4.92 -15.09 7.68
N ALA A 3 -4.95 -14.46 6.51
CA ALA A 3 -3.75 -14.23 5.74
C ALA A 3 -2.97 -13.14 6.49
N THR A 4 -1.85 -13.52 7.12
CA THR A 4 -0.82 -12.56 7.52
C THR A 4 -0.23 -12.02 6.23
N PHE A 5 -0.56 -10.77 5.91
CA PHE A 5 0.00 -10.08 4.75
C PHE A 5 1.44 -9.71 5.08
N ASP A 6 2.34 -10.63 4.80
CA ASP A 6 3.77 -10.36 4.89
C ASP A 6 4.21 -9.52 3.70
N TRP A 7 5.14 -8.63 3.98
CA TRP A 7 5.76 -7.76 3.00
C TRP A 7 6.50 -8.51 1.89
N ASP A 8 6.68 -9.82 1.99
CA ASP A 8 7.43 -10.65 1.06
C ASP A 8 6.79 -10.75 -0.35
N ASP A 9 5.48 -10.50 -0.45
CA ASP A 9 4.70 -10.52 -1.70
C ASP A 9 4.75 -9.19 -2.48
N VAL A 10 5.83 -8.41 -2.38
CA VAL A 10 5.83 -7.02 -2.89
C VAL A 10 5.48 -6.87 -4.38
N GLY A 11 6.03 -7.72 -5.26
CA GLY A 11 5.68 -7.71 -6.70
C GLY A 11 4.20 -8.01 -6.95
N SER A 12 3.52 -8.62 -5.97
CA SER A 12 2.09 -8.83 -5.95
C SER A 12 1.33 -7.52 -5.77
N TRP A 13 1.84 -6.46 -5.13
CA TRP A 13 1.02 -5.25 -4.88
C TRP A 13 0.48 -4.59 -6.15
N LEU A 14 1.28 -4.58 -7.23
CA LEU A 14 0.81 -4.13 -8.55
C LEU A 14 -0.25 -5.07 -9.16
N SER A 15 -0.20 -6.35 -8.83
CA SER A 15 -1.18 -7.36 -9.24
C SER A 15 -2.45 -7.29 -8.39
N VAL A 16 -2.33 -7.15 -7.06
CA VAL A 16 -3.40 -6.90 -6.09
C VAL A 16 -4.17 -5.65 -6.48
N ALA A 17 -3.49 -4.59 -6.89
CA ALA A 17 -4.11 -3.35 -7.36
C ALA A 17 -5.12 -3.57 -8.51
N LYS A 18 -5.00 -4.64 -9.30
CA LYS A 18 -5.95 -4.98 -10.38
C LYS A 18 -7.30 -5.47 -9.83
N TYR A 19 -7.35 -5.91 -8.58
CA TYR A 19 -8.54 -6.41 -7.90
C TYR A 19 -9.13 -5.42 -6.89
N LEU A 20 -8.45 -4.29 -6.66
CA LEU A 20 -8.94 -3.22 -5.80
C LEU A 20 -9.91 -2.32 -6.56
N GLU A 21 -10.80 -1.67 -5.81
CA GLU A 21 -11.71 -0.68 -6.37
C GLU A 21 -10.95 0.57 -6.82
N VAL A 22 -11.49 1.21 -7.85
CA VAL A 22 -10.98 2.48 -8.34
C VAL A 22 -11.56 3.61 -7.50
N SER A 23 -10.69 4.51 -7.03
CA SER A 23 -11.06 5.73 -6.32
C SER A 23 -10.42 6.93 -7.02
N GLY A 24 -11.17 8.02 -7.15
CA GLY A 24 -10.71 9.26 -7.77
C GLY A 24 -10.04 9.09 -9.13
N ASP A 25 -8.86 9.70 -9.25
CA ASP A 25 -8.00 9.67 -10.45
C ASP A 25 -7.10 8.43 -10.44
N GLU A 26 -7.68 7.28 -10.76
CA GLU A 26 -6.99 5.99 -10.88
C GLU A 26 -6.32 5.45 -9.61
N ASN A 27 -6.63 5.98 -8.43
CA ASN A 27 -6.21 5.35 -7.18
C ASN A 27 -6.90 3.97 -7.06
N ARG A 28 -6.19 3.02 -6.45
CA ARG A 28 -6.64 1.63 -6.25
C ARG A 28 -6.66 1.36 -4.75
N THR A 29 -7.84 1.17 -4.16
CA THR A 29 -7.98 1.14 -2.71
C THR A 29 -8.84 -0.02 -2.23
N ASN A 30 -8.48 -0.66 -1.11
CA ASN A 30 -9.30 -1.71 -0.49
C ASN A 30 -10.40 -1.19 0.45
N GLN A 31 -10.42 0.12 0.71
CA GLN A 31 -11.40 0.80 1.54
C GLN A 31 -11.48 2.28 1.14
N PRO A 32 -12.54 3.02 1.55
CA PRO A 32 -12.65 4.45 1.26
C PRO A 32 -11.46 5.26 1.79
N VAL A 33 -10.93 6.15 0.96
CA VAL A 33 -9.86 7.09 1.30
C VAL A 33 -10.34 8.53 1.17
N THR A 34 -9.68 9.45 1.87
CA THR A 34 -9.82 10.89 1.62
C THR A 34 -8.72 11.33 0.66
N GLU A 35 -9.05 12.03 -0.42
CA GLU A 35 -8.07 12.33 -1.46
C GLU A 35 -8.25 13.72 -2.06
N ILE A 36 -7.14 14.43 -2.27
CA ILE A 36 -7.09 15.72 -2.93
C ILE A 36 -5.85 15.76 -3.82
N GLY A 37 -6.05 15.89 -5.14
CA GLY A 37 -4.95 16.02 -6.10
C GLY A 37 -3.99 14.83 -6.08
N SER A 38 -4.50 13.62 -5.90
CA SER A 38 -3.72 12.38 -5.88
C SER A 38 -4.16 11.43 -6.97
N ARG A 39 -3.20 10.80 -7.66
CA ARG A 39 -3.50 9.87 -8.75
C ARG A 39 -2.61 8.63 -8.80
N ASN A 40 -3.16 7.57 -9.37
CA ASN A 40 -2.45 6.31 -9.65
C ASN A 40 -1.71 5.71 -8.43
N ASN A 41 -2.24 5.92 -7.22
CA ASN A 41 -1.71 5.30 -6.00
C ASN A 41 -2.37 3.94 -5.76
N VAL A 42 -1.65 3.01 -5.13
CA VAL A 42 -2.19 1.77 -4.57
C VAL A 42 -2.25 1.93 -3.06
N VAL A 43 -3.43 1.82 -2.47
CA VAL A 43 -3.63 1.90 -1.03
C VAL A 43 -4.25 0.61 -0.53
N PHE A 44 -3.54 -0.09 0.36
CA PHE A 44 -4.08 -1.24 1.06
C PHE A 44 -3.98 -1.01 2.56
N ASN A 45 -5.10 -0.87 3.25
CA ASN A 45 -5.11 -0.71 4.70
C ASN A 45 -5.86 -1.88 5.32
N ALA A 46 -5.14 -2.71 6.08
CA ALA A 46 -5.67 -3.83 6.84
C ALA A 46 -5.94 -3.45 8.32
N ARG A 47 -5.43 -2.31 8.79
CA ARG A 47 -5.51 -1.90 10.19
C ARG A 47 -6.88 -1.36 10.55
N LYS A 48 -7.56 -2.04 11.47
CA LYS A 48 -8.91 -1.65 11.90
C LYS A 48 -8.90 -0.28 12.58
N GLY A 49 -9.86 0.56 12.21
CA GLY A 49 -10.03 1.91 12.78
C GLY A 49 -9.04 2.96 12.26
N CYS A 50 -8.04 2.57 11.47
CA CYS A 50 -7.14 3.51 10.80
C CYS A 50 -7.76 3.99 9.48
N ARG A 51 -7.57 5.26 9.13
CA ARG A 51 -7.98 5.84 7.84
C ARG A 51 -6.76 6.36 7.09
N VAL A 52 -6.84 6.36 5.77
CA VAL A 52 -5.79 6.89 4.89
C VAL A 52 -6.29 8.13 4.17
N ALA A 53 -5.43 9.15 4.11
CA ALA A 53 -5.66 10.38 3.34
C ALA A 53 -4.48 10.63 2.38
N LEU A 54 -4.80 11.04 1.16
CA LEU A 54 -3.84 11.34 0.09
C LEU A 54 -3.95 12.83 -0.29
N LEU A 55 -2.83 13.54 -0.34
CA LEU A 55 -2.78 14.95 -0.71
C LEU A 55 -1.60 15.23 -1.63
N GLY A 56 -1.85 15.53 -2.90
CA GLY A 56 -0.80 15.91 -3.85
C GLY A 56 0.18 14.78 -4.21
N VAL A 57 -0.13 13.53 -3.84
CA VAL A 57 0.76 12.38 -4.02
C VAL A 57 0.32 11.51 -5.19
N ASN A 58 1.31 11.06 -5.96
CA ASN A 58 1.09 10.29 -7.17
C ASN A 58 2.01 9.08 -7.20
N ASP A 59 1.55 8.01 -7.85
CA ASP A 59 2.38 6.85 -8.16
C ASP A 59 3.02 6.23 -6.91
N LEU A 60 2.28 6.17 -5.79
CA LEU A 60 2.71 5.52 -4.55
C LEU A 60 2.08 4.13 -4.38
N ILE A 61 2.80 3.26 -3.69
CA ILE A 61 2.25 2.08 -3.00
C ILE A 61 2.24 2.41 -1.51
N VAL A 62 1.06 2.42 -0.90
CA VAL A 62 0.84 2.65 0.52
C VAL A 62 0.16 1.41 1.08
N VAL A 63 0.85 0.69 1.96
CA VAL A 63 0.32 -0.51 2.59
C VAL A 63 0.39 -0.32 4.09
N GLN A 64 -0.72 -0.51 4.78
CA GLN A 64 -0.84 -0.45 6.22
C GLN A 64 -1.28 -1.83 6.71
N THR A 65 -0.40 -2.53 7.41
CA THR A 65 -0.73 -3.73 8.18
C THR A 65 -1.12 -3.33 9.61
N GLU A 66 -1.45 -4.28 10.48
CA GLU A 66 -1.71 -3.96 11.89
C GLU A 66 -0.49 -3.31 12.58
N ASP A 67 0.71 -3.80 12.24
CA ASP A 67 1.95 -3.46 12.96
C ASP A 67 2.91 -2.55 12.17
N GLY A 68 2.65 -2.32 10.88
CA GLY A 68 3.58 -1.58 10.01
C GLY A 68 2.92 -0.75 8.91
N LEU A 69 3.69 0.20 8.37
CA LEU A 69 3.35 1.04 7.23
C LEU A 69 4.52 1.07 6.24
N LEU A 70 4.24 0.71 4.99
CA LEU A 70 5.16 0.91 3.88
C LEU A 70 4.61 2.00 2.97
N ILE A 71 5.51 2.88 2.57
CA ILE A 71 5.29 3.84 1.50
C ILE A 71 6.45 3.67 0.53
N ALA A 72 6.12 3.39 -0.72
CA ALA A 72 7.10 3.22 -1.79
C ALA A 72 6.65 3.89 -3.07
N ASN A 73 7.60 4.26 -3.91
CA ASN A 73 7.28 4.64 -5.28
C ASN A 73 6.79 3.39 -6.03
N ARG A 74 5.67 3.51 -6.73
CA ARG A 74 5.04 2.43 -7.51
C ARG A 74 5.98 1.84 -8.57
N HIS A 75 6.86 2.66 -9.13
CA HIS A 75 7.86 2.25 -10.12
C HIS A 75 9.05 1.50 -9.51
N GLN A 76 9.15 1.48 -8.18
CA GLN A 76 10.17 0.76 -7.42
C GLN A 76 9.57 -0.47 -6.73
N ALA A 77 8.46 -1.02 -7.25
CA ALA A 77 7.81 -2.18 -6.65
C ALA A 77 8.79 -3.35 -6.45
N ASP A 78 9.66 -3.64 -7.42
CA ASP A 78 10.63 -4.73 -7.29
C ASP A 78 11.71 -4.46 -6.23
N ASP A 79 11.98 -3.19 -5.92
CA ASP A 79 13.03 -2.78 -4.98
C ASP A 79 12.59 -2.83 -3.51
N ILE A 80 11.30 -2.94 -3.20
CA ILE A 80 10.83 -2.97 -1.81
C ILE A 80 11.40 -4.19 -1.05
N LYS A 81 11.67 -5.31 -1.73
CA LYS A 81 12.37 -6.44 -1.10
C LYS A 81 13.70 -6.03 -0.45
N LYS A 82 14.40 -5.06 -1.04
CA LYS A 82 15.65 -4.51 -0.50
C LYS A 82 15.47 -3.78 0.82
N ILE A 83 14.30 -3.17 1.06
CA ILE A 83 14.03 -2.49 2.33
C ILE A 83 13.43 -3.45 3.36
N VAL A 84 12.63 -4.44 2.93
CA VAL A 84 12.07 -5.47 3.81
C VAL A 84 13.16 -6.22 4.57
N ASP A 85 14.25 -6.58 3.89
CA ASP A 85 15.42 -7.24 4.51
C ASP A 85 16.16 -6.35 5.54
N LEU A 86 15.92 -5.04 5.51
CA LEU A 86 16.51 -4.05 6.41
C LEU A 86 15.55 -3.61 7.52
N LEU A 87 14.30 -4.09 7.51
CA LEU A 87 13.32 -3.71 8.52
C LEU A 87 13.72 -4.29 9.89
N PRO A 88 13.56 -3.51 10.97
CA PRO A 88 13.64 -4.04 12.32
C PRO A 88 12.69 -5.24 12.49
N LYS A 89 13.04 -6.22 13.33
CA LYS A 89 12.19 -7.40 13.57
C LYS A 89 10.81 -7.04 14.12
N GLU A 90 10.67 -5.82 14.65
CA GLU A 90 9.42 -5.28 15.18
C GLU A 90 8.47 -4.75 14.08
N LEU A 91 8.93 -4.69 12.82
CA LEU A 91 8.19 -4.23 11.63
C LEU A 91 7.94 -5.33 10.59
N LEU A 92 8.49 -6.54 10.83
CA LEU A 92 8.21 -7.78 10.11
C LEU A 92 7.12 -8.55 10.84
#